data_AF-A0A924DVB3-F1
#
_entry.id   AF-A0A924DVB3-F1
#
_cell.length_a   1.000
_cell.length_b   1.000
_cell.length_c   1.000
_cell.angle_alpha   90.00
_cell.angle_beta   90.00
_cell.angle_gamma   90.00
#
_symmetry.space_group_name_H-M   'P 1'
#
loop_
_entity.id
_entity.type
_entity.pdbx_description
1 polymer ?
#
loop_
_entity_poly.entity_id
_entity_poly.type
_entity_poly.pdbx_seq_one_letter_code
_entity_poly.pdbx_strand_id
1 'polypeptide(L)' 'GNGNGNGTNGTANTGGGGGASGDPGNGWGTIYRGGTGGSGIVIVRYAGTTQASIGGTKTVAGGYTTHTFTTQGAATFTTP' A
#
# COMPACT_ATOMS: atom_id res chain seq x y z
N GLY A 1 -16.37 15.81 -12.65
CA GLY A 1 -16.43 14.41 -12.21
C GLY A 1 -17.59 13.75 -12.91
N ASN A 2 -17.41 12.56 -13.47
CA ASN A 2 -18.53 11.78 -14.01
C ASN A 2 -19.29 11.18 -12.81
N GLY A 3 -20.56 11.58 -12.63
CA GLY A 3 -21.37 11.19 -11.46
C GLY A 3 -21.88 9.76 -11.46
N ASN A 4 -21.48 8.94 -12.44
CA ASN A 4 -22.06 7.62 -12.68
C ASN A 4 -20.95 6.55 -12.81
N GLY A 5 -20.28 6.23 -11.70
CA GLY A 5 -19.18 5.26 -11.71
C GLY A 5 -18.63 4.91 -10.33
N ASN A 6 -17.92 3.78 -10.28
CA ASN A 6 -17.14 3.38 -9.11
C ASN A 6 -16.05 4.40 -8.81
N GLY A 7 -15.72 4.55 -7.52
CA GLY A 7 -14.58 5.34 -7.09
C GLY A 7 -13.26 4.73 -7.56
N THR A 8 -12.27 5.58 -7.86
CA THR A 8 -10.92 5.12 -8.20
C THR A 8 -10.19 4.60 -6.96
N ASN A 9 -9.49 3.47 -7.07
CA ASN A 9 -8.66 2.97 -5.98
C ASN A 9 -7.48 3.91 -5.72
N GLY A 10 -7.05 3.99 -4.46
CA GLY A 10 -5.83 4.70 -4.08
C GLY A 10 -4.59 4.06 -4.72
N THR A 11 -3.59 4.89 -5.02
CA THR A 11 -2.32 4.43 -5.59
C THR A 11 -1.56 3.58 -4.56
N ALA A 12 -1.09 2.40 -4.98
CA ALA A 12 -0.28 1.54 -4.13
C ALA A 12 0.98 2.28 -3.64
N ASN A 13 1.42 1.97 -2.42
CA ASN A 13 2.63 2.51 -1.78
C ASN A 13 2.61 4.01 -1.47
N THR A 14 1.42 4.62 -1.43
CA THR A 14 1.25 6.04 -1.08
C THR A 14 0.49 6.27 0.23
N GLY A 15 -0.16 5.22 0.77
CA GLY A 15 -1.05 5.34 1.93
C GLY A 15 -2.32 6.17 1.69
N GLY A 16 -2.60 6.57 0.44
CA GLY A 16 -3.76 7.38 0.09
C GLY A 16 -5.08 6.61 0.16
N GLY A 17 -6.17 7.34 0.44
CA GLY A 17 -7.54 6.80 0.39
C GLY A 17 -8.04 6.57 -1.04
N GLY A 18 -9.08 5.76 -1.17
CA GLY A 18 -9.82 5.62 -2.44
C GLY A 18 -10.81 6.76 -2.66
N GLY A 19 -11.19 6.98 -3.91
CA GLY A 19 -12.17 7.99 -4.31
C GLY A 19 -13.61 7.60 -3.95
N ALA A 20 -14.47 8.61 -3.75
CA ALA A 20 -15.91 8.41 -3.57
C ALA A 20 -16.57 7.89 -4.86
N SER A 21 -17.67 7.15 -4.70
CA SER A 21 -18.57 6.81 -5.80
C SER A 21 -19.67 7.87 -5.98
N GLY A 22 -20.25 7.91 -7.18
CA GLY A 22 -21.44 8.72 -7.46
C GLY A 22 -22.75 8.00 -7.12
N ASP A 23 -23.82 8.77 -6.94
CA ASP A 23 -25.19 8.25 -6.81
C ASP A 23 -25.76 7.97 -8.23
N PRO A 24 -26.20 6.74 -8.53
CA PRO A 24 -26.80 6.40 -9.82
C PRO A 24 -28.11 7.14 -10.14
N GLY A 25 -28.73 7.82 -9.17
CA GLY A 25 -29.88 8.70 -9.36
C GLY A 25 -31.19 8.02 -9.76
N ASN A 26 -31.17 6.74 -10.12
CA ASN A 26 -32.33 6.01 -10.64
C ASN A 26 -32.67 4.80 -9.76
N GLY A 27 -33.06 5.07 -8.50
CA GLY A 27 -33.96 4.31 -7.62
C GLY A 27 -33.67 2.83 -7.31
N TRP A 28 -33.34 2.00 -8.29
CA TRP A 28 -33.27 0.54 -8.17
C TRP A 28 -32.34 -0.03 -9.26
N GLY A 29 -31.11 -0.44 -8.90
CA GLY A 29 -30.40 -1.46 -9.69
C GLY A 29 -28.87 -1.43 -9.71
N THR A 30 -28.20 -0.28 -9.58
CA THR A 30 -26.73 -0.22 -9.61
C THR A 30 -26.22 0.43 -8.34
N ILE A 31 -25.32 -0.23 -7.61
CA ILE A 31 -24.62 0.36 -6.46
C ILE A 31 -23.18 0.58 -6.88
N TYR A 32 -22.73 1.83 -6.94
CA TYR A 32 -21.32 2.14 -7.15
C TYR A 32 -20.58 2.12 -5.82
N ARG A 33 -19.49 1.36 -5.77
CA ARG A 33 -18.64 1.29 -4.58
C ARG A 33 -17.60 2.39 -4.62
N GLY A 34 -17.30 2.96 -3.46
CA GLY A 34 -16.08 3.76 -3.27
C GLY A 34 -14.84 2.91 -3.56
N GLY A 35 -13.77 3.58 -3.98
CA GLY A 35 -12.49 2.92 -4.22
C GLY A 35 -11.87 2.42 -2.92
N THR A 36 -11.07 1.36 -3.00
CA THR A 36 -10.28 0.91 -1.85
C THR A 36 -9.11 1.86 -1.61
N GLY A 37 -8.65 1.96 -0.36
CA GLY A 37 -7.40 2.64 -0.03
C GLY A 37 -6.19 1.96 -0.69
N GLY A 38 -5.16 2.74 -0.98
CA GLY A 38 -3.86 2.24 -1.42
C GLY A 38 -3.05 1.68 -0.25
N SER A 39 -2.16 0.73 -0.52
CA SER A 39 -1.21 0.24 0.48
C SER A 39 -0.25 1.35 0.95
N GLY A 40 0.25 1.22 2.18
CA GLY A 40 1.42 1.95 2.66
C GLY A 40 2.72 1.24 2.32
N ILE A 41 3.84 1.84 2.73
CA ILE A 41 5.18 1.21 2.73
C ILE A 41 5.63 0.94 4.16
N VAL A 42 6.48 -0.07 4.35
CA VAL A 42 7.17 -0.32 5.62
C VAL A 42 8.68 -0.14 5.40
N ILE A 43 9.34 0.55 6.32
CA ILE A 43 10.80 0.71 6.31
C ILE A 43 11.34 0.25 7.66
N VAL A 44 12.26 -0.72 7.63
CA VAL A 44 12.95 -1.23 8.82
C VAL A 44 14.43 -0.86 8.69
N ARG A 45 14.97 -0.14 9.68
CA ARG A 45 16.40 0.22 9.73
C ARG A 45 17.01 -0.23 11.05
N TYR A 46 18.15 -0.89 10.98
CA TYR A 46 18.91 -1.33 12.16
C TYR A 46 20.40 -1.13 11.95
N ALA A 47 21.13 -0.98 13.06
CA ALA A 47 22.58 -0.81 13.04
C ALA A 47 23.28 -2.12 12.69
N GLY A 48 24.43 -2.01 12.03
CA GLY A 48 25.22 -3.14 11.56
C GLY A 48 24.79 -3.65 10.17
N THR A 49 25.59 -4.59 9.67
CA THR A 49 25.43 -5.20 8.34
C THR A 49 24.96 -6.65 8.41
N THR A 50 24.99 -7.25 9.60
CA THR A 50 24.46 -8.58 9.88
C THR A 50 22.98 -8.60 9.59
N GLN A 51 22.54 -9.52 8.74
CA GLN A 51 21.16 -9.54 8.29
C GLN A 51 20.22 -9.96 9.43
N ALA A 52 19.33 -9.04 9.84
CA ALA A 52 18.30 -9.29 10.84
C ALA A 52 16.90 -9.55 10.23
N SER A 53 16.73 -9.26 8.94
CA SER A 53 15.48 -9.48 8.21
C SER A 53 15.71 -9.94 6.79
N ILE A 54 14.77 -10.72 6.26
CA ILE A 54 14.68 -11.16 4.87
C ILE A 54 13.46 -10.50 4.22
N GLY A 55 13.56 -10.23 2.92
CA GLY A 55 12.55 -9.54 2.13
C GLY A 55 12.83 -8.04 1.98
N GLY A 56 11.99 -7.39 1.17
CA GLY A 56 12.13 -5.98 0.81
C GLY A 56 13.41 -5.67 0.02
N THR A 57 13.56 -4.43 -0.41
CA THR A 57 14.81 -3.93 -1.00
C THR A 57 15.78 -3.59 0.14
N LYS A 58 16.90 -4.32 0.22
CA LYS A 58 17.96 -4.10 1.22
C LYS A 58 18.99 -3.08 0.72
N THR A 59 19.29 -2.08 1.54
CA THR A 59 20.39 -1.12 1.34
C THR A 59 21.27 -1.10 2.58
N VAL A 60 22.60 -1.11 2.40
CA VAL A 60 23.59 -1.01 3.48
C VAL A 60 24.41 0.26 3.27
N ALA A 61 24.31 1.21 4.19
CA ALA A 61 25.03 2.48 4.13
C ALA A 61 25.21 3.08 5.52
N GLY A 62 26.37 3.73 5.75
CA GLY A 62 26.64 4.44 7.00
C GLY A 62 26.59 3.58 8.27
N GLY A 63 26.89 2.28 8.16
CA GLY A 63 26.82 1.35 9.28
C GLY A 63 25.41 0.88 9.64
N TYR A 64 24.42 1.12 8.78
CA TYR A 64 23.05 0.62 8.95
C TYR A 64 22.63 -0.25 7.78
N THR A 65 21.76 -1.22 8.07
CA THR A 65 20.99 -1.95 7.08
C THR A 65 19.55 -1.45 7.09
N THR A 66 19.01 -1.14 5.91
CA THR A 66 17.64 -0.68 5.72
C THR A 66 16.92 -1.62 4.76
N HIS A 67 15.71 -2.06 5.12
CA HIS A 67 14.81 -2.82 4.27
C HIS A 67 13.56 -1.98 3.96
N THR A 68 13.20 -1.88 2.68
CA THR A 68 11.98 -1.21 2.22
C THR A 68 11.01 -2.22 1.63
N PHE A 69 9.78 -2.26 2.13
CA PHE A 69 8.73 -3.18 1.71
C PHE A 69 7.60 -2.40 1.02
N THR A 70 7.39 -2.69 -0.26
CA THR A 70 6.39 -2.07 -1.15
C THR A 70 5.32 -3.07 -1.63
N THR A 71 5.38 -4.30 -1.13
CA THR A 71 4.39 -5.34 -1.40
C THR A 71 3.73 -5.71 -0.07
N GLN A 72 2.42 -5.92 -0.08
CA GLN A 72 1.65 -6.36 1.08
C GLN A 72 1.70 -7.89 1.22
N GLY A 73 1.97 -8.41 2.42
CA GLY A 73 1.82 -9.84 2.73
C GLY A 73 2.60 -10.26 3.99
N ALA A 74 2.15 -11.31 4.68
CA ALA A 74 2.81 -11.79 5.91
C ALA A 74 4.22 -12.36 5.67
N ALA A 75 4.51 -12.82 4.45
CA ALA A 75 5.82 -13.35 4.06
C ALA A 75 6.82 -12.27 3.62
N THR A 76 6.46 -10.99 3.67
CA THR A 76 7.36 -9.93 3.19
C THR A 76 8.43 -9.56 4.20
N PHE A 77 8.24 -9.84 5.49
CA PHE A 77 9.24 -9.67 6.55
C PHE A 77 9.39 -10.97 7.33
N THR A 78 10.58 -11.57 7.27
CA THR A 78 10.93 -12.71 8.12
C THR A 78 12.29 -12.48 8.77
N THR A 79 12.50 -13.04 9.96
CA THR A 79 13.85 -13.15 10.54
C THR A 79 14.53 -14.39 9.96
N PRO A 80 15.86 -14.38 9.78
CA PRO A 80 16.62 -15.59 9.48
C PRO A 80 16.40 -16.70 10.51
#